data_AF-A0A1J3FGM3-F1
#
_entry.id   AF-A0A1J3FGM3-F1
#
_cell.length_a   1.000
_cell.length_b   1.000
_cell.length_c   1.000
_cell.angle_alpha   90.00
_cell.angle_beta   90.00
_cell.angle_gamma   90.00
#
_symmetry.space_group_name_H-M   'P 1'
#
loop_
_entity.id
_entity.type
_entity.pdbx_description
1 polymer ?
#
loop_
_entity_poly.entity_id
_entity_poly.type
_entity_poly.pdbx_seq_one_letter_code
_entity_poly.pdbx_strand_id
1 'polypeptide(L)' 'IARRCTRRNGTRMWRRGADPDGYVANFVETEQIARMNGYTSSFVQVRGSMPFMWEQIVDLTYKPKFEIIRPEEAARIAER' A
#
# COMPACT_ATOMS: atom_id res chain seq x y z
N ILE A 1 1.20 11.33 14.83
CA ILE A 1 0.24 10.21 14.84
C ILE A 1 0.43 9.43 13.53
N ALA A 2 0.38 8.09 13.54
CA ALA A 2 0.38 7.30 12.31
C ALA A 2 -0.77 6.29 12.32
N ARG A 3 -1.63 6.35 11.31
CA ARG A 3 -2.79 5.46 11.15
C ARG A 3 -2.52 4.48 10.01
N ARG A 4 -2.63 3.18 10.28
CA ARG A 4 -2.47 2.12 9.27
C ARG A 4 -3.84 1.61 8.81
N CYS A 5 -4.03 1.49 7.50
CA CYS A 5 -5.24 0.90 6.95
C CYS A 5 -5.25 -0.63 7.17
N THR A 6 -6.39 -1.17 7.57
CA THR A 6 -6.60 -2.61 7.80
C THR A 6 -7.06 -3.37 6.55
N ARG A 7 -7.57 -2.67 5.52
CA ARG A 7 -8.20 -3.28 4.34
C ARG A 7 -7.26 -4.18 3.53
N ARG A 8 -5.97 -3.82 3.44
CA ARG A 8 -4.97 -4.59 2.67
C ARG A 8 -3.62 -4.61 3.38
N ASN A 9 -3.58 -5.24 4.55
CA ASN A 9 -2.34 -5.46 5.31
C ASN A 9 -1.64 -6.75 4.85
N GLY A 10 -0.31 -6.80 4.97
CA GLY A 10 0.44 -8.01 4.67
C GLY A 10 1.95 -7.82 4.59
N THR A 11 2.66 -8.94 4.62
CA THR A 11 4.12 -8.97 4.61
C THR A 11 4.68 -8.34 3.34
N ARG A 12 5.79 -7.62 3.48
CA ARG A 12 6.56 -7.10 2.35
C ARG A 12 6.91 -8.25 1.40
N MET A 13 6.81 -8.00 0.09
CA MET A 13 6.90 -8.96 -1.03
C MET A 13 5.71 -9.90 -1.22
N TRP A 14 4.96 -10.26 -0.18
CA TRP A 14 3.75 -11.10 -0.31
C TRP A 14 2.47 -10.32 -0.59
N ARG A 15 2.40 -9.06 -0.14
CA ARG A 15 1.25 -8.18 -0.40
C ARG A 15 1.72 -6.83 -0.90
N ARG A 16 1.50 -6.57 -2.19
CA ARG A 16 1.85 -5.34 -2.91
C ARG A 16 0.71 -4.90 -3.81
N GLY A 17 0.88 -3.72 -4.39
CA GLY A 17 -0.07 -3.14 -5.33
C GLY A 17 -1.40 -2.71 -4.72
N ALA A 18 -2.34 -2.43 -5.61
CA ALA A 18 -3.73 -2.14 -5.33
C ALA A 18 -4.62 -3.39 -5.52
N ASP A 19 -5.74 -3.36 -4.83
CA ASP A 19 -6.93 -4.19 -5.03
C ASP A 19 -7.76 -3.69 -6.23
N PRO A 20 -8.56 -4.53 -6.92
CA PRO A 20 -9.67 -4.08 -7.79
C PRO A 20 -10.53 -2.92 -7.23
N ASP A 21 -10.80 -2.90 -5.92
CA ASP A 21 -11.53 -1.83 -5.21
C ASP A 21 -10.67 -0.57 -4.96
N GLY A 22 -9.39 -0.57 -5.37
CA GLY A 22 -8.48 0.56 -5.27
C GLY A 22 -7.71 0.67 -3.95
N TYR A 23 -7.84 -0.29 -3.04
CA TYR A 23 -7.09 -0.29 -1.79
C TYR A 23 -5.63 -0.69 -1.99
N VAL A 24 -4.70 0.23 -1.73
CA VAL A 24 -3.26 -0.05 -1.82
C VAL A 24 -2.76 -0.80 -0.58
N ALA A 25 -1.88 -1.77 -0.81
CA ALA A 25 -1.29 -2.55 0.26
C ALA A 25 -0.42 -1.66 1.17
N ASN A 26 -0.50 -1.92 2.49
CA ASN A 26 0.30 -1.24 3.52
C ASN A 26 0.15 0.29 3.52
N PHE A 27 -1.05 0.80 3.25
CA PHE A 27 -1.37 2.23 3.34
C PHE A 27 -1.26 2.76 4.79
N VAL A 28 -0.59 3.89 4.94
CA VAL A 28 -0.38 4.60 6.22
C VAL A 28 -0.52 6.11 6.00
N GLU A 29 -1.25 6.76 6.90
CA GLU A 29 -1.32 8.21 7.02
C GLU A 29 -0.54 8.65 8.26
N THR A 30 0.46 9.50 8.07
CA THR A 30 1.20 10.12 9.16
C THR A 30 0.75 11.56 9.31
N GLU A 31 0.25 11.90 10.48
CA GLU A 31 -0.21 13.24 10.83
C GLU A 31 0.73 13.86 11.86
N GLN A 32 1.24 15.04 11.53
CA GLN A 32 1.98 15.91 12.42
C GLN A 32 1.05 17.03 12.90
N ILE A 33 0.87 17.14 14.22
CA ILE A 33 0.05 18.18 14.84
C ILE A 33 1.00 19.15 15.52
N ALA A 34 0.91 20.43 15.18
CA ALA A 34 1.66 21.49 15.82
C ALA A 34 0.69 22.47 16.49
N ARG A 35 1.01 22.87 17.72
CA ARG A 35 0.24 23.86 18.47
C ARG A 35 1.17 24.97 18.92
N MET A 36 0.85 26.21 18.57
CA MET A 36 1.65 27.38 18.92
C MET A 36 0.76 28.60 19.09
N ASN A 37 0.92 29.35 20.20
CA ASN A 37 0.22 30.61 20.48
C ASN A 37 -1.30 30.54 20.30
N GLY A 38 -1.93 29.44 20.72
CA GLY A 38 -3.37 29.22 20.57
C GLY A 38 -3.82 28.68 19.21
N TYR A 39 -2.95 28.74 18.19
CA TYR A 39 -3.20 28.13 16.89
C TYR A 39 -2.85 26.64 16.89
N THR A 40 -3.64 25.84 16.18
CA THR A 40 -3.41 24.41 16.00
C THR A 40 -3.42 24.12 14.50
N SER A 41 -2.38 23.48 13.99
CA SER A 41 -2.29 23.01 12.61
C SER A 41 -2.05 21.51 12.57
N SER A 42 -2.60 20.85 11.54
CA SER A 42 -2.26 19.47 11.22
C SER A 42 -1.72 19.37 9.80
N PHE A 43 -0.71 18.52 9.64
CA PHE A 43 -0.11 18.20 8.35
C PHE A 43 -0.10 16.69 8.18
N VAL A 44 -0.74 16.22 7.10
CA VAL A 44 -0.89 14.79 6.82
C VAL A 44 -0.06 14.41 5.61
N GLN A 45 0.76 13.37 5.76
CA GLN A 45 1.49 12.72 4.68
C GLN A 45 1.00 11.28 4.52
N VAL A 46 0.84 10.84 3.28
CA VAL A 46 0.42 9.48 2.95
C VAL A 46 1.58 8.66 2.40
N ARG A 47 1.59 7.37 2.74
CA ARG A 47 2.54 6.38 2.21
C ARG A 47 1.80 5.08 1.96
N GLY A 48 2.15 4.37 0.89
CA GLY A 48 1.60 3.05 0.60
C GLY A 48 2.36 2.34 -0.50
N SER A 49 1.85 1.19 -0.92
CA SER A 49 2.30 0.53 -2.14
C SER A 49 1.89 1.32 -3.39
N MET A 50 2.58 1.09 -4.51
CA MET A 50 2.23 1.71 -5.79
C MET A 50 0.77 1.38 -6.17
N PRO A 51 0.02 2.34 -6.73
CA PRO A 51 -1.42 2.23 -6.98
C PRO A 51 -1.73 1.48 -8.28
N PHE A 52 -1.05 0.36 -8.53
CA PHE A 52 -1.32 -0.53 -9.67
C PHE A 52 -1.57 -1.94 -9.14
N MET A 53 -2.30 -2.75 -9.89
CA MET A 53 -2.34 -4.20 -9.63
C MET A 53 -1.03 -4.79 -10.14
N TRP A 54 -0.11 -5.12 -9.25
CA TRP A 54 1.19 -5.68 -9.61
C TRP A 54 1.67 -6.65 -8.55
N GLU A 55 2.47 -7.61 -8.99
CA GLU A 55 3.07 -8.60 -8.12
C GLU A 55 4.57 -8.70 -8.35
N GLN A 56 5.25 -9.18 -7.32
CA GLN A 56 6.64 -9.58 -7.38
C GLN A 56 6.74 -10.85 -6.54
N ILE A 57 6.61 -11.99 -7.21
CA ILE A 57 6.66 -13.30 -6.56
C ILE A 57 8.09 -13.53 -6.10
N VAL A 58 8.25 -13.89 -4.82
CA VAL A 58 9.56 -14.21 -4.26
C VAL A 58 10.00 -15.57 -4.80
N ASP A 59 11.09 -15.58 -5.56
CA ASP A 59 11.83 -16.76 -5.95
C ASP A 59 13.21 -16.77 -5.27
N LEU A 60 14.01 -17.82 -5.48
CA LEU A 60 15.40 -17.87 -5.01
C LEU A 60 16.34 -17.00 -5.86
N THR A 61 15.81 -16.22 -6.80
CA THR A 61 16.61 -15.36 -7.66
C THR A 61 17.01 -14.10 -6.90
N TYR A 62 18.22 -13.60 -7.16
CA TYR A 62 18.73 -12.37 -6.56
C TYR A 62 17.79 -11.16 -6.78
N LYS A 63 17.12 -11.10 -7.94
CA LYS A 63 16.16 -10.04 -8.27
C LYS A 63 14.92 -10.64 -8.94
N PRO A 64 13.84 -10.89 -8.17
CA PRO A 64 12.59 -11.40 -8.73
C PRO A 64 11.99 -10.36 -9.68
N LYS A 65 11.45 -10.83 -10.80
CA LYS A 65 10.75 -9.97 -11.78
C LYS A 65 9.44 -9.45 -11.18
N PHE A 66 9.03 -8.27 -11.63
CA PHE A 66 7.72 -7.73 -11.31
C PHE A 66 6.86 -7.71 -12.57
N GLU A 67 5.57 -7.95 -12.39
CA GLU A 67 4.60 -7.93 -13.49
C GLU A 67 3.40 -7.08 -13.10
N ILE A 68 2.93 -6.27 -14.06
CA ILE A 68 1.70 -5.49 -13.91
C ILE A 68 0.57 -6.36 -14.40
N ILE A 69 -0.38 -6.64 -13.51
CA ILE A 69 -1.51 -7.51 -13.76
C ILE A 69 -2.57 -6.72 -14.53
N ARG A 70 -3.12 -7.32 -15.59
CA ARG A 70 -4.24 -6.73 -16.31
C ARG A 70 -5.53 -6.88 -15.48
N PRO A 71 -6.47 -5.92 -15.53
CA PRO A 71 -7.70 -5.97 -14.73
C PRO A 71 -8.50 -7.28 -14.88
N GLU A 72 -8.49 -7.89 -16.06
CA GLU A 72 -9.15 -9.16 -16.36
C GLU A 72 -8.58 -10.35 -15.54
N GLU A 73 -7.31 -10.28 -15.17
CA GLU A 73 -6.60 -11.35 -14.45
C GLU A 73 -6.58 -11.11 -12.93
N ALA A 74 -7.01 -9.93 -12.48
CA ALA A 74 -6.92 -9.48 -11.10
C ALA A 74 -7.76 -10.31 -10.12
N ALA A 75 -8.92 -10.81 -10.56
CA ALA A 75 -9.82 -11.63 -9.72
C ALA A 75 -9.14 -12.93 -9.23
N ARG A 76 -8.30 -13.56 -10.07
CA ARG A 76 -7.58 -14.80 -9.70
C ARG A 76 -6.49 -14.57 -8.65
N ILE A 77 -5.99 -13.34 -8.52
CA ILE A 77 -4.85 -13.01 -7.64
C ILE A 77 -5.37 -12.46 -6.30
N ALA A 78 -6.55 -11.84 -6.28
CA ALA A 78 -7.18 -11.36 -5.05
C ALA A 78 -7.53 -12.50 -4.07
N GLU A 79 -7.77 -13.71 -4.58
CA GLU A 79 -8.10 -14.90 -3.78
C GLU A 79 -6.86 -15.61 -3.16
N ARG A 80 -5.64 -15.15 -3.46
CA ARG A 80 -4.38 -15.67 -2.87
C ARG A 80 -3.90 -14.86 -1.65
#